data_AF-A0A1M2ZFA4-F1
#
_entry.id   AF-A0A1M2ZFA4-F1
#
_cell.length_a   1.000
_cell.length_b   1.000
_cell.length_c   1.000
_cell.angle_alpha   90.00
_cell.angle_beta   90.00
_cell.angle_gamma   90.00
#
_symmetry.space_group_name_H-M   'P 1'
#
loop_
_entity.id
_entity.type
_entity.pdbx_description
1 polymer ?
#
loop_
_entity_poly.entity_id
_entity_poly.type
_entity_poly.pdbx_seq_one_letter_code
_entity_poly.pdbx_strand_id
1 'polypeptide(L)'
;MSDRSLPGVQRKRGGIPPWGILLIVGAVVLLIWVVAASAGGGSRSGDGGDSKYTQTWGKSYSDTSCNDWNTAMSEKQRWAAAADMLTGARNKGDGGEGVPPDSLVDVFESGITTACITDGPITDIAVGLYLTERQRFAP
;
A
#
# COMPACT_ATOMS: atom_id res chain seq x y z
N MET A 1 2.07 -39.21 49.88
CA MET A 1 1.01 -38.53 50.66
C MET A 1 0.76 -37.19 49.98
N SER A 2 -0.43 -36.73 49.66
CA SER A 2 -1.76 -37.29 49.47
C SER A 2 -2.52 -36.13 48.82
N ASP A 3 -3.12 -36.41 47.66
CA ASP A 3 -4.55 -36.21 47.41
C ASP A 3 -5.27 -34.90 47.78
N ARG A 4 -6.13 -34.49 46.82
CA ARG A 4 -7.46 -33.86 47.00
C ARG A 4 -7.52 -32.43 47.56
N SER A 5 -7.97 -31.51 46.71
CA SER A 5 -9.41 -31.15 46.58
C SER A 5 -9.62 -29.66 46.26
N LEU A 6 -10.09 -29.41 45.05
CA LEU A 6 -11.07 -28.34 44.72
C LEU A 6 -12.39 -28.64 45.47
N PRO A 7 -13.42 -27.77 45.62
CA PRO A 7 -13.86 -26.69 44.70
C PRO A 7 -14.55 -25.46 45.37
N GLY A 8 -15.15 -24.56 44.57
CA GLY A 8 -16.19 -23.61 45.05
C GLY A 8 -16.01 -22.15 44.61
N VAL A 9 -16.15 -21.74 43.33
CA VAL A 9 -17.44 -21.43 42.67
C VAL A 9 -18.26 -20.35 43.41
N GLN A 10 -18.13 -19.08 43.00
CA GLN A 10 -19.17 -18.30 42.28
C GLN A 10 -19.01 -16.76 42.37
N ARG A 11 -18.81 -16.16 41.18
CA ARG A 11 -19.56 -15.03 40.57
C ARG A 11 -19.94 -13.79 41.40
N LYS A 12 -19.48 -12.63 40.93
CA LYS A 12 -20.27 -11.59 40.22
C LYS A 12 -19.33 -10.39 39.92
N ARG A 13 -18.99 -10.09 38.67
CA ARG A 13 -19.72 -9.34 37.61
C ARG A 13 -19.16 -7.92 37.47
N GLY A 14 -18.69 -7.62 36.25
CA GLY A 14 -18.31 -6.29 35.75
C GLY A 14 -16.89 -6.32 35.19
N GLY A 15 -16.61 -6.27 33.89
CA GLY A 15 -17.40 -6.14 32.68
C GLY A 15 -16.47 -6.47 31.50
N ILE A 16 -17.02 -7.07 30.44
CA ILE A 16 -16.30 -7.39 29.19
C ILE A 16 -16.52 -6.19 28.25
N PRO A 17 -15.51 -5.77 27.47
CA PRO A 17 -15.73 -5.88 26.03
C PRO A 17 -14.80 -6.89 25.36
N PRO A 18 -15.33 -7.59 24.35
CA PRO A 18 -14.90 -8.90 23.87
C PRO A 18 -13.98 -8.72 22.64
N TRP A 19 -13.46 -9.82 22.09
CA TRP A 19 -12.68 -9.86 20.84
C TRP A 19 -11.25 -9.30 21.00
N GLY A 20 -10.29 -10.01 21.59
CA GLY A 20 -10.06 -11.43 21.44
C GLY A 20 -9.06 -11.66 20.30
N ILE A 21 -8.05 -12.47 20.62
CA ILE A 21 -7.36 -13.35 19.68
C ILE A 21 -6.19 -12.67 18.95
N LEU A 22 -5.08 -12.57 19.70
CA LEU A 22 -3.78 -13.08 19.23
C LEU A 22 -3.99 -14.34 18.35
N LEU A 23 -3.15 -14.55 17.32
CA LEU A 23 -3.18 -15.59 16.28
C LEU A 23 -3.83 -15.03 14.99
N ILE A 24 -3.10 -14.70 13.93
CA ILE A 24 -2.52 -15.68 13.00
C ILE A 24 -1.25 -15.08 12.40
N VAL A 25 -0.11 -15.53 12.91
CA VAL A 25 1.14 -15.57 12.16
C VAL A 25 0.98 -16.72 11.16
N GLY A 26 1.01 -16.42 9.87
CA GLY A 26 1.20 -17.41 8.81
C GLY A 26 -0.06 -18.12 8.32
N ALA A 27 -0.13 -18.18 6.99
CA ALA A 27 -0.85 -19.14 6.15
C ALA A 27 -2.08 -18.61 5.39
N VAL A 28 -2.06 -19.04 4.12
CA VAL A 28 -3.21 -19.28 3.23
C VAL A 28 -3.54 -18.14 2.25
N VAL A 29 -2.75 -18.13 1.17
CA VAL A 29 -3.22 -18.17 -0.23
C VAL A 29 -4.75 -18.25 -0.35
N LEU A 30 -5.40 -17.19 -0.83
CA LEU A 30 -6.72 -17.36 -1.44
C LEU A 30 -6.91 -16.42 -2.64
N LEU A 31 -6.70 -17.02 -3.81
CA LEU A 31 -7.30 -16.64 -5.08
C LEU A 31 -8.81 -16.52 -4.91
N ILE A 32 -9.40 -15.35 -5.19
CA ILE A 32 -10.83 -15.27 -5.51
C ILE A 32 -11.01 -14.37 -6.73
N TRP A 33 -11.25 -15.02 -7.87
CA TRP A 33 -12.00 -14.48 -8.99
C TRP A 33 -13.42 -14.18 -8.51
N VAL A 34 -13.91 -12.95 -8.73
CA VAL A 34 -15.36 -12.67 -8.65
C VAL A 34 -15.82 -12.14 -10.00
N VAL A 35 -16.35 -13.06 -10.82
CA VAL A 35 -17.37 -12.72 -11.81
C VAL A 35 -18.70 -12.71 -11.07
N ALA A 36 -19.34 -11.54 -10.95
CA ALA A 36 -20.72 -11.43 -10.52
C ALA A 36 -21.41 -10.31 -11.28
N ALA A 37 -22.17 -10.71 -12.30
CA ALA A 37 -23.23 -9.91 -12.87
C ALA A 37 -24.42 -9.90 -11.89
N SER A 38 -24.90 -8.72 -11.49
CA SER A 38 -26.29 -8.50 -11.09
C SER A 38 -26.61 -7.01 -11.08
N ALA A 39 -27.68 -6.67 -11.79
CA ALA A 39 -28.27 -5.35 -11.86
C ALA A 39 -28.80 -4.93 -10.48
N GLY A 40 -28.45 -3.71 -10.06
CA GLY A 40 -28.92 -3.09 -8.84
C GLY A 40 -28.47 -1.63 -8.83
N GLY A 41 -29.39 -0.73 -9.17
CA GLY A 41 -29.16 0.70 -9.16
C GLY A 41 -28.76 1.19 -7.77
N GLY A 42 -27.61 1.83 -7.72
CA GLY A 42 -27.12 2.61 -6.58
C GLY A 42 -26.08 3.54 -7.17
N SER A 43 -26.29 4.84 -7.01
CA SER A 43 -25.40 5.90 -7.49
C SER A 43 -24.01 5.71 -6.88
N ARG A 44 -23.16 4.96 -7.59
CA ARG A 44 -21.74 4.83 -7.26
C ARG A 44 -21.07 6.06 -7.83
N SER A 45 -20.71 6.97 -6.94
CA SER A 45 -19.72 8.02 -7.19
C SER A 45 -18.61 7.45 -8.06
N GLY A 46 -18.34 8.12 -9.18
CA GLY A 46 -17.49 7.61 -10.25
C GLY A 46 -16.17 7.09 -9.72
N ASP A 47 -16.04 5.76 -9.75
CA ASP A 47 -14.74 5.09 -9.77
C ASP A 47 -14.19 5.33 -11.18
N GLY A 48 -13.65 6.53 -11.38
CA GLY A 48 -12.80 6.85 -12.52
C GLY A 48 -11.48 6.11 -12.34
N GLY A 49 -11.53 4.78 -12.42
CA GLY A 49 -10.34 3.93 -12.47
C GLY A 49 -9.62 4.20 -13.78
N ASP A 50 -8.88 5.30 -13.83
CA ASP A 50 -8.04 5.68 -14.94
C ASP A 50 -7.04 4.55 -15.20
N SER A 51 -7.28 3.78 -16.27
CA SER A 51 -6.50 2.58 -16.65
C SER A 51 -5.00 2.82 -16.86
N LYS A 52 -4.57 4.09 -16.84
CA LYS A 52 -3.17 4.51 -16.82
C LYS A 52 -2.48 4.26 -15.48
N TYR A 53 -3.21 4.27 -14.36
CA TYR A 53 -2.68 3.94 -13.02
C TYR A 53 -2.74 2.45 -12.70
N THR A 54 -3.23 1.61 -13.61
CA THR A 54 -3.27 0.17 -13.40
C THR A 54 -1.86 -0.39 -13.30
N GLN A 55 -1.47 -0.78 -12.08
CA GLN A 55 -0.20 -1.43 -11.82
C GLN A 55 -0.25 -2.92 -12.16
N THR A 56 0.71 -3.38 -12.96
CA THR A 56 0.85 -4.79 -13.36
C THR A 56 2.18 -5.39 -12.90
N TRP A 57 3.02 -4.61 -12.22
CA TRP A 57 4.25 -5.09 -11.63
C TRP A 57 3.96 -6.10 -10.52
N GLY A 58 4.60 -7.28 -10.63
CA GLY A 58 4.29 -8.43 -9.76
C GLY A 58 4.98 -8.42 -8.40
N LYS A 59 5.91 -7.49 -8.14
CA LYS A 59 6.61 -7.37 -6.85
C LYS A 59 6.07 -6.18 -6.06
N SER A 60 6.19 -6.25 -4.73
CA SER A 60 5.97 -5.08 -3.89
C SER A 60 7.02 -4.00 -4.21
N TYR A 61 6.69 -2.72 -4.07
CA TYR A 61 7.68 -1.66 -4.30
C TYR A 61 8.85 -1.74 -3.30
N SER A 62 8.59 -2.17 -2.06
CA SER A 62 9.65 -2.36 -1.06
C SER A 62 10.62 -3.50 -1.40
N ASP A 63 10.20 -4.47 -2.21
CA ASP A 63 11.06 -5.55 -2.73
C ASP A 63 11.57 -5.27 -4.15
N THR A 64 11.26 -4.10 -4.71
CA THR A 64 11.68 -3.69 -6.06
C THR A 64 12.98 -2.93 -5.98
N SER A 65 14.03 -3.48 -6.58
CA SER A 65 15.34 -2.84 -6.65
C SER A 65 15.41 -1.76 -7.73
N CYS A 66 16.42 -0.91 -7.69
CA CYS A 66 16.75 -0.04 -8.82
C CYS A 66 17.01 -0.78 -10.12
N ASN A 67 17.63 -1.96 -10.03
CA ASN A 67 17.85 -2.76 -11.21
C ASN A 67 16.53 -3.23 -11.82
N ASP A 68 15.58 -3.69 -10.98
CA ASP A 68 14.24 -4.05 -11.43
C ASP A 68 13.53 -2.85 -12.09
N TRP A 69 13.60 -1.67 -11.47
CA TRP A 69 13.00 -0.44 -12.00
C TRP A 69 13.56 -0.08 -13.38
N ASN A 70 14.89 -0.04 -13.52
CA ASN A 70 15.55 0.38 -14.75
C ASN A 70 15.44 -0.66 -15.88
N THR A 71 15.47 -1.96 -15.54
CA THR A 71 15.66 -3.03 -16.53
C THR A 71 14.46 -3.94 -16.74
N ALA A 72 13.62 -4.13 -15.71
CA ALA A 72 12.52 -5.09 -15.75
C ALA A 72 11.15 -4.42 -15.84
N MET A 73 10.97 -3.24 -15.24
CA MET A 73 9.73 -2.47 -15.35
C MET A 73 9.66 -1.76 -16.69
N SER A 74 8.52 -1.90 -17.36
CA SER A 74 8.19 -1.06 -18.51
C SER A 74 7.95 0.38 -18.07
N GLU A 75 8.08 1.32 -19.00
CA GLU A 75 7.81 2.74 -18.76
C GLU A 75 6.42 2.98 -18.17
N LYS A 76 5.39 2.29 -18.68
CA LYS A 76 4.03 2.37 -18.13
C LYS A 76 3.97 1.91 -16.67
N GLN A 77 4.67 0.82 -16.32
CA GLN A 77 4.69 0.31 -14.95
C GLN A 77 5.45 1.24 -14.00
N ARG A 78 6.56 1.83 -14.46
CA ARG A 78 7.31 2.85 -13.71
C ARG A 78 6.45 4.09 -13.47
N TRP A 79 5.78 4.57 -14.50
CA TRP A 79 4.90 5.73 -14.40
C TRP A 79 3.75 5.50 -13.40
N ALA A 80 3.06 4.36 -13.51
CA ALA A 80 2.00 4.00 -12.56
C ALA A 80 2.54 3.86 -11.13
N ALA A 81 3.72 3.27 -10.96
CA ALA A 81 4.36 3.15 -9.64
C ALA A 81 4.77 4.51 -9.07
N ALA A 82 5.30 5.42 -9.90
CA ALA A 82 5.65 6.77 -9.52
C ALA A 82 4.40 7.55 -9.09
N ALA A 83 3.28 7.41 -9.80
CA ALA A 83 2.01 8.03 -9.43
C ALA A 83 1.51 7.53 -8.07
N ASP A 84 1.52 6.22 -7.84
CA ASP A 84 1.13 5.61 -6.56
C ASP A 84 2.01 6.10 -5.41
N MET A 85 3.32 6.08 -5.59
CA MET A 85 4.28 6.50 -4.56
C MET A 85 4.17 7.98 -4.25
N LEU A 86 4.03 8.84 -5.28
CA LEU A 86 3.88 10.29 -5.10
C LEU A 86 2.55 10.63 -4.42
N THR A 87 1.46 9.99 -4.83
CA THR A 87 0.15 10.15 -4.18
C THR A 87 0.22 9.72 -2.72
N GLY A 88 0.82 8.56 -2.46
CA GLY A 88 1.01 8.05 -1.10
C GLY A 88 1.86 8.99 -0.23
N ALA A 89 2.94 9.55 -0.79
CA ALA A 89 3.82 10.49 -0.10
C ALA A 89 3.10 11.81 0.22
N ARG A 90 2.37 12.38 -0.74
CA ARG A 90 1.60 13.62 -0.56
C ARG A 90 0.50 13.46 0.48
N ASN A 91 -0.25 12.36 0.41
CA ASN A 91 -1.38 12.12 1.31
C ASN A 91 -0.90 11.82 2.74
N LYS A 92 0.18 11.06 2.90
CA LYS A 92 0.72 10.72 4.24
C LYS A 92 1.60 11.82 4.85
N GLY A 93 2.35 12.54 4.03
CA GLY A 93 3.38 13.49 4.48
C GLY A 93 2.90 14.93 4.62
N ASP A 94 1.93 15.34 3.79
CA ASP A 94 1.51 16.75 3.65
C ASP A 94 -0.01 16.93 3.70
N GLY A 95 -0.78 15.86 3.93
CA GLY A 95 -2.24 15.91 3.93
C GLY A 95 -2.83 16.27 2.56
N GLY A 96 -2.09 16.00 1.48
CA GLY A 96 -2.59 16.17 0.13
C GLY A 96 -3.84 15.34 -0.12
N GLU A 97 -4.72 15.85 -0.97
CA GLU A 97 -5.89 15.13 -1.46
C GLU A 97 -5.87 15.07 -2.99
N GLY A 98 -6.30 13.94 -3.54
CA GLY A 98 -6.39 13.72 -4.97
C GLY A 98 -5.09 13.21 -5.62
N VAL A 99 -5.20 12.96 -6.93
CA VAL A 99 -4.12 12.39 -7.73
C VAL A 99 -3.21 13.54 -8.22
N PRO A 100 -1.88 13.42 -8.14
CA PRO A 100 -0.95 14.42 -8.66
C PRO A 100 -1.16 14.64 -10.17
N PRO A 101 -0.92 15.86 -10.68
CA PRO A 101 -0.86 16.13 -12.11
C PRO A 101 0.13 15.21 -12.83
N ASP A 102 -0.22 14.73 -14.03
CA ASP A 102 0.61 13.82 -14.83
C ASP A 102 2.05 14.35 -15.00
N SER A 103 2.20 15.64 -15.26
CA SER A 103 3.54 16.28 -15.38
C SER A 103 4.41 16.16 -14.11
N LEU A 104 3.80 16.13 -12.93
CA LEU A 104 4.53 15.90 -11.68
C LEU A 104 4.90 14.43 -11.52
N VAL A 105 4.05 13.52 -12.00
CA VAL A 105 4.38 12.08 -12.05
C VAL A 105 5.54 11.83 -13.00
N ASP A 106 5.53 12.42 -14.20
CA ASP A 106 6.62 12.28 -15.19
C ASP A 106 7.97 12.73 -14.61
N VAL A 107 7.95 13.89 -13.95
CA VAL A 107 9.12 14.43 -13.28
C VAL A 107 9.60 13.52 -12.15
N PHE A 108 8.67 12.99 -11.34
CA PHE A 108 8.99 12.14 -10.21
C PHE A 108 9.54 10.77 -10.68
N GLU A 109 8.94 10.17 -11.71
CA GLU A 109 9.42 8.95 -12.37
C GLU A 109 10.86 9.12 -12.89
N SER A 110 11.10 10.22 -13.61
CA SER A 110 12.42 10.53 -14.15
C SER A 110 13.45 10.78 -13.04
N GLY A 111 13.02 11.45 -11.96
CA GLY A 111 13.84 11.68 -10.78
C GLY A 111 14.21 10.36 -10.08
N ILE A 112 13.27 9.43 -9.91
CA ILE A 112 13.54 8.09 -9.35
C ILE A 112 14.54 7.34 -10.23
N THR A 113 14.31 7.32 -11.54
CA THR A 113 15.22 6.69 -12.52
C THR A 113 16.63 7.27 -12.42
N THR A 114 16.73 8.59 -12.27
CA THR A 114 18.02 9.29 -12.12
C THR A 114 18.67 9.01 -10.76
N ALA A 115 17.89 8.92 -9.69
CA ALA A 115 18.39 8.61 -8.35
C ALA A 115 18.73 7.12 -8.17
N CYS A 116 18.26 6.26 -9.08
CA CYS A 116 18.55 4.83 -9.11
C CYS A 116 19.97 4.49 -9.62
N ILE A 117 20.97 5.13 -9.00
CA ILE A 117 22.40 4.87 -9.20
C ILE A 117 22.94 3.95 -8.09
N THR A 118 22.35 4.01 -6.90
CA THR A 118 22.73 3.19 -5.75
C THR A 118 21.78 2.01 -5.60
N ASP A 119 22.31 0.88 -5.15
CA ASP A 119 21.51 -0.31 -4.89
C ASP A 119 20.65 -0.11 -3.64
N GLY A 120 19.34 -0.38 -3.76
CA GLY A 120 18.37 -0.12 -2.71
C GLY A 120 16.93 -0.30 -3.19
N PRO A 121 15.96 -0.36 -2.25
CA PRO A 121 14.55 -0.48 -2.59
C PRO A 121 14.03 0.84 -3.18
N ILE A 122 13.20 0.75 -4.21
CA ILE A 122 12.69 1.90 -4.94
C ILE A 122 11.91 2.87 -4.04
N THR A 123 11.30 2.35 -2.98
CA THR A 123 10.55 3.15 -2.01
C THR A 123 11.43 4.12 -1.24
N ASP A 124 12.65 3.70 -0.87
CA ASP A 124 13.56 4.58 -0.12
C ASP A 124 14.07 5.71 -0.99
N ILE A 125 14.28 5.42 -2.28
CA ILE A 125 14.68 6.40 -3.28
C ILE A 125 13.55 7.38 -3.56
N ALA A 126 12.33 6.88 -3.77
CA ALA A 126 11.16 7.72 -3.99
C ALA A 126 10.89 8.64 -2.79
N VAL A 127 10.98 8.11 -1.56
CA VAL A 127 10.84 8.91 -0.33
C VAL A 127 11.98 9.92 -0.21
N GLY A 128 13.23 9.52 -0.46
CA GLY A 128 14.38 10.41 -0.44
C GLY A 128 14.23 11.57 -1.44
N LEU A 129 13.81 11.27 -2.67
CA LEU A 129 13.52 12.27 -3.69
C LEU A 129 12.39 13.22 -3.26
N TYR A 130 11.29 12.68 -2.75
CA TYR A 130 10.17 13.49 -2.26
C TYR A 130 10.60 14.44 -1.14
N LEU A 131 11.38 13.96 -0.17
CA LEU A 131 11.81 14.76 0.98
C LEU A 131 12.84 15.83 0.59
N THR A 132 13.74 15.51 -0.34
CA THR A 132 14.78 16.46 -0.81
C THR A 132 14.20 17.52 -1.75
N GLU A 133 13.21 17.18 -2.57
CA GLU A 133 12.52 18.09 -3.48
C GLU A 133 11.09 18.42 -3.02
N ARG A 134 10.84 18.45 -1.71
CA ARG A 134 9.49 18.63 -1.15
C ARG A 134 8.79 19.89 -1.67
N GLN A 135 9.54 20.97 -1.87
CA GLN A 135 9.04 22.23 -2.45
C GLN A 135 8.47 22.11 -3.87
N ARG A 136 8.80 21.03 -4.59
CA ARG A 136 8.34 20.73 -5.95
C ARG A 136 7.20 19.73 -5.97
N PHE A 137 7.17 18.80 -5.01
CA PHE A 137 6.27 17.64 -5.01
C PHE A 137 5.15 17.71 -3.96
N ALA A 138 5.28 18.55 -2.94
CA ALA A 138 4.22 18.78 -1.96
C ALA A 138 2.99 19.44 -2.62
N PRO A 139 1.78 19.26 -2.03
CA PRO A 139 0.55 19.85 -2.52
C PRO A 139 0.53 21.38 -2.53
#